data_AF-A0A7J9Q645-F1
#
_entry.id   AF-A0A7J9Q645-F1
#
_cell.length_a   1.000
_cell.length_b   1.000
_cell.length_c   1.000
_cell.angle_alpha   90.00
_cell.angle_beta   90.00
_cell.angle_gamma   90.00
#
_symmetry.space_group_name_H-M   'P 1'
#
loop_
_entity.id
_entity.type
_entity.pdbx_description
1 polymer ?
#
loop_
_entity_poly.entity_id
_entity_poly.type
_entity_poly.pdbx_seq_one_letter_code
_entity_poly.pdbx_strand_id
1 'polypeptide(L)'
;MIMMWFFATTYASTKGVRFVLIMVPAFSLGFGIALGIIYNFATKWITKEMQLNKIISCFVVFILLSLLMINPMKTAQATAKNEIPSMNDAWYEALTKIKENSSEDAIINSWWDFGHWFKAIADRGVTLDGGGQNQPQAHWLGRLMLTSNEDESVGIIRMLDCGKHYGFMAIDNLTNNTIKTMDILYEIIPLDKSEAEKALLNHGFSDENISKILKYTHCDPPEDYFITSADMVNKAGVWGHFGSWDFRRASMYQSVKKIKNVSKGTQILMDKFNLSEENADNIYYEIQTIDADKWVSGWPGYATGLSVCKKIDNETIQCDHIFSGNQLIRFNINLTTMNAEMPTQDGILHPSSIVYPTEDGIHEKKYIDNAIPYSIALIPEGDSFKSILMAPELASSMFTKLFFYQGYGLKHFELFHHVTDVTGADIYVWKINWEGKGIDETEKAE
;
A
#
# COMPACT_ATOMS: atom_id res chain seq x y z
N MET A 1 -33.63 -18.64 19.08
CA MET A 1 -32.14 -18.60 19.06
C MET A 1 -31.59 -18.51 17.63
N ILE A 2 -31.86 -19.46 16.73
CA ILE A 2 -31.33 -19.45 15.35
C ILE A 2 -31.71 -18.20 14.54
N MET A 3 -32.97 -17.74 14.62
CA MET A 3 -33.38 -16.50 13.94
C MET A 3 -32.61 -15.27 14.44
N MET A 4 -32.39 -15.19 15.76
CA MET A 4 -31.63 -14.09 16.36
C MET A 4 -30.17 -14.12 15.90
N TRP A 5 -29.56 -15.30 15.87
CA TRP A 5 -28.22 -15.50 15.32
C TRP A 5 -28.18 -15.03 13.86
N PHE A 6 -29.07 -15.54 13.01
CA PHE A 6 -29.13 -15.17 11.59
C PHE A 6 -29.24 -13.65 11.40
N PHE A 7 -30.21 -12.98 12.02
CA PHE A 7 -30.39 -11.53 11.86
C PHE A 7 -29.19 -10.73 12.41
N ALA A 8 -28.61 -11.14 13.54
CA ALA A 8 -27.42 -10.48 14.09
C ALA A 8 -26.22 -10.62 13.13
N THR A 9 -25.99 -11.80 12.56
CA THR A 9 -24.89 -12.01 11.61
C THR A 9 -25.14 -11.36 10.25
N THR A 10 -26.39 -11.29 9.80
CA THR A 10 -26.77 -10.54 8.58
C THR A 10 -26.50 -9.04 8.76
N TYR A 11 -26.84 -8.49 9.93
CA TYR A 11 -26.47 -7.12 10.25
C TYR A 11 -24.95 -6.94 10.28
N ALA A 12 -24.21 -7.84 10.93
CA ALA A 12 -22.75 -7.80 10.95
C ALA A 12 -22.13 -7.91 9.53
N SER A 13 -22.69 -8.71 8.62
CA SER A 13 -22.19 -8.83 7.25
C SER A 13 -22.35 -7.55 6.44
N THR A 14 -23.28 -6.65 6.81
CA THR A 14 -23.34 -5.30 6.22
C THR A 14 -22.15 -4.41 6.60
N LYS A 15 -21.43 -4.75 7.67
CA LYS A 15 -20.24 -4.05 8.15
C LYS A 15 -18.94 -4.67 7.66
N GLY A 16 -18.98 -5.91 7.17
CA GLY A 16 -17.81 -6.56 6.59
C GLY A 16 -18.09 -7.98 6.14
N VAL A 17 -17.56 -8.35 4.97
CA VAL A 17 -17.79 -9.66 4.35
C VAL A 17 -17.32 -10.83 5.22
N ARG A 18 -16.29 -10.65 6.05
CA ARG A 18 -15.76 -11.67 6.97
C ARG A 18 -16.82 -12.23 7.93
N PHE A 19 -17.85 -11.44 8.26
CA PHE A 19 -18.91 -11.88 9.17
C PHE A 19 -19.90 -12.86 8.52
N VAL A 20 -19.85 -13.03 7.19
CA VAL A 20 -20.62 -14.05 6.47
C VAL A 20 -20.28 -15.46 6.96
N LEU A 21 -19.00 -15.72 7.31
CA LEU A 21 -18.57 -17.02 7.84
C LEU A 21 -19.39 -17.43 9.09
N ILE A 22 -19.70 -16.46 9.95
CA ILE A 22 -20.44 -16.68 11.20
C ILE A 22 -21.93 -16.89 10.93
N MET A 23 -22.44 -16.43 9.78
CA MET A 23 -23.83 -16.65 9.34
C MET A 23 -24.04 -18.09 8.83
N VAL A 24 -23.00 -18.74 8.30
CA VAL A 24 -23.10 -20.04 7.61
C VAL A 24 -23.86 -21.09 8.44
N PRO A 25 -23.54 -21.37 9.71
CA PRO A 25 -24.22 -22.44 10.44
C PRO A 25 -25.71 -22.16 10.67
N ALA A 26 -26.07 -20.92 11.00
CA ALA A 26 -27.47 -20.51 11.18
C ALA A 26 -28.26 -20.65 9.88
N PHE A 27 -27.66 -20.22 8.76
CA PHE A 27 -28.25 -20.36 7.44
C PHE A 27 -28.39 -21.83 7.04
N SER A 28 -27.37 -22.68 7.23
CA SER A 28 -27.43 -24.11 6.89
C SER A 28 -28.53 -24.85 7.66
N LEU A 29 -28.71 -24.56 8.95
CA LEU A 29 -29.80 -25.13 9.75
C LEU A 29 -31.16 -24.68 9.24
N GLY A 30 -31.34 -23.37 9.01
CA GLY A 30 -32.59 -22.82 8.47
C GLY A 30 -32.91 -23.39 7.09
N PHE A 31 -31.91 -23.50 6.23
CA PHE A 31 -32.02 -24.06 4.90
C PHE A 31 -32.42 -25.54 4.92
N GLY A 32 -31.81 -26.35 5.79
CA GLY A 32 -32.18 -27.75 5.97
C GLY A 32 -33.62 -27.93 6.47
N ILE A 33 -34.05 -27.11 7.45
CA ILE A 33 -35.44 -27.11 7.94
C ILE A 33 -36.40 -26.73 6.81
N ALA A 34 -36.09 -25.68 6.05
CA ALA A 34 -36.91 -25.24 4.92
C ALA A 34 -37.05 -26.33 3.85
N LEU A 35 -35.96 -27.00 3.48
CA LEU A 35 -35.99 -28.13 2.55
C LEU A 35 -36.86 -29.28 3.09
N GLY A 36 -36.80 -29.58 4.38
CA GLY A 36 -37.65 -30.59 5.01
C GLY A 36 -39.15 -30.23 4.99
N ILE A 37 -39.49 -28.96 5.23
CA ILE A 37 -40.87 -28.45 5.13
C ILE A 37 -41.36 -28.52 3.68
N ILE A 38 -40.55 -28.05 2.73
CA ILE A 38 -40.86 -28.09 1.29
C ILE A 38 -41.05 -29.54 0.85
N TYR A 39 -40.16 -30.45 1.27
CA TYR A 39 -40.26 -31.88 0.97
C TYR A 39 -41.61 -32.46 1.42
N ASN A 40 -42.01 -32.20 2.66
CA ASN A 40 -43.27 -32.69 3.21
C ASN A 40 -44.49 -32.07 2.51
N PHE A 41 -44.46 -30.77 2.23
CA PHE A 41 -45.55 -30.06 1.56
C PHE A 41 -45.71 -30.53 0.11
N ALA A 42 -44.62 -30.50 -0.67
CA ALA A 42 -44.62 -30.89 -2.07
C ALA A 42 -45.01 -32.36 -2.25
N THR A 43 -44.51 -33.26 -1.39
CA THR A 43 -44.89 -34.68 -1.45
C THR A 43 -46.39 -34.87 -1.26
N LYS A 44 -47.00 -34.21 -0.26
CA LYS A 44 -48.45 -34.29 0.00
C LYS A 44 -49.26 -33.71 -1.17
N TRP A 45 -48.84 -32.57 -1.70
CA TRP A 45 -49.50 -31.90 -2.80
C TRP A 45 -49.48 -32.77 -4.08
N ILE A 46 -48.30 -33.29 -4.46
CA ILE A 46 -48.15 -34.19 -5.62
C ILE A 46 -48.98 -35.46 -5.44
N THR A 47 -48.95 -36.09 -4.26
CA THR A 47 -49.72 -37.32 -3.99
C THR A 47 -51.22 -37.07 -4.19
N LYS A 48 -51.74 -35.93 -3.72
CA LYS A 48 -53.17 -35.60 -3.77
C LYS A 48 -53.62 -35.18 -5.17
N GLU A 49 -52.95 -34.20 -5.76
CA GLU A 49 -53.41 -33.56 -7.00
C GLU A 49 -53.05 -34.37 -8.24
N MET A 50 -51.91 -35.07 -8.23
CA MET A 50 -51.47 -35.92 -9.35
C MET A 50 -51.88 -37.39 -9.17
N GLN A 51 -52.56 -37.73 -8.08
CA GLN A 51 -52.98 -39.10 -7.73
C GLN A 51 -51.84 -40.14 -7.78
N LEU A 52 -50.60 -39.70 -7.53
CA LEU A 52 -49.42 -40.55 -7.54
C LEU A 52 -49.27 -41.32 -6.23
N ASN A 53 -48.60 -42.48 -6.28
CA ASN A 53 -48.22 -43.21 -5.07
C ASN A 53 -47.26 -42.37 -4.21
N LYS A 54 -47.53 -42.30 -2.90
CA LYS A 54 -46.71 -41.55 -1.93
C LYS A 54 -45.22 -41.86 -2.01
N ILE A 55 -44.82 -43.11 -2.22
CA ILE A 55 -43.41 -43.52 -2.34
C ILE A 55 -42.77 -42.88 -3.58
N ILE A 56 -43.49 -42.89 -4.70
CA ILE A 56 -43.03 -42.26 -5.94
C ILE A 56 -42.93 -40.75 -5.78
N SER A 57 -43.93 -40.10 -5.16
CA SER A 57 -43.89 -38.66 -4.87
C SER A 57 -42.71 -38.29 -3.96
N CYS A 58 -42.46 -39.05 -2.89
CA CYS A 58 -41.30 -38.89 -2.02
C CYS A 58 -39.98 -38.93 -2.80
N PHE A 59 -39.83 -39.91 -3.70
CA PHE A 59 -38.62 -40.08 -4.49
C PHE A 59 -38.41 -38.96 -5.50
N VAL A 60 -39.47 -38.55 -6.21
CA VAL A 60 -39.43 -37.46 -7.19
C VAL A 60 -39.03 -36.14 -6.52
N VAL A 61 -39.67 -35.79 -5.40
CA VAL A 61 -39.34 -34.54 -4.68
C VAL A 61 -37.91 -34.59 -4.15
N PHE A 62 -37.45 -35.72 -3.63
CA PHE A 62 -36.06 -35.88 -3.19
C PHE A 62 -35.06 -35.66 -4.33
N ILE A 63 -35.32 -36.24 -5.51
CA ILE A 63 -34.48 -36.05 -6.70
C ILE A 63 -34.46 -34.57 -7.09
N LEU A 64 -35.62 -33.92 -7.18
CA LEU A 64 -35.70 -32.51 -7.56
C LEU A 64 -34.91 -31.62 -6.59
N LEU A 65 -35.07 -31.82 -5.28
CA LEU A 65 -34.29 -31.09 -4.28
C LEU A 65 -32.78 -31.38 -4.38
N SER A 66 -32.41 -32.63 -4.68
CA SER A 66 -31.00 -33.01 -4.89
C SER A 66 -30.40 -32.38 -6.15
N LEU A 67 -31.18 -32.30 -7.24
CA LEU A 67 -30.75 -31.65 -8.48
C LEU A 67 -30.47 -30.16 -8.26
N LEU A 68 -31.26 -29.48 -7.42
CA LEU A 68 -31.01 -28.08 -7.05
C LEU A 68 -29.65 -27.87 -6.34
N MET A 69 -29.12 -28.90 -5.68
CA MET A 69 -27.85 -28.84 -4.97
C MET A 69 -26.63 -29.06 -5.88
N ILE A 70 -26.82 -29.54 -7.11
CA ILE A 70 -25.71 -29.82 -8.03
C ILE A 70 -24.92 -28.56 -8.35
N ASN A 71 -25.59 -27.45 -8.67
CA ASN A 71 -24.89 -26.23 -9.08
C ASN A 71 -24.11 -25.59 -7.91
N PRO A 72 -24.70 -25.38 -6.71
CA PRO A 72 -23.93 -24.91 -5.55
C PRO A 72 -22.73 -25.80 -5.21
N MET A 73 -22.89 -27.13 -5.28
CA MET A 73 -21.79 -28.06 -5.02
C MET A 73 -20.68 -27.96 -6.05
N LYS A 74 -21.02 -27.83 -7.34
CA LYS A 74 -20.03 -27.61 -8.41
C LYS A 74 -19.26 -26.31 -8.21
N THR A 75 -19.95 -25.21 -7.87
CA THR A 75 -19.30 -23.92 -7.58
C THR A 75 -18.37 -24.02 -6.37
N ALA A 76 -18.81 -24.69 -5.30
CA ALA A 76 -17.98 -24.89 -4.10
C ALA A 76 -16.74 -25.72 -4.41
N GLN A 77 -16.89 -26.82 -5.16
CA GLN A 77 -15.76 -27.65 -5.60
C GLN A 77 -14.80 -26.92 -6.52
N ALA A 78 -15.31 -26.11 -7.45
CA ALA A 78 -14.49 -25.31 -8.34
C ALA A 78 -13.68 -24.28 -7.54
N THR A 79 -14.30 -23.60 -6.58
CA THR A 79 -13.62 -22.65 -5.69
C THR A 79 -12.50 -23.36 -4.92
N ALA A 80 -12.80 -24.50 -4.28
CA ALA A 80 -11.81 -25.24 -3.48
C ALA A 80 -10.64 -25.79 -4.31
N LYS A 81 -10.87 -26.21 -5.57
CA LYS A 81 -9.82 -26.73 -6.45
C LYS A 81 -8.95 -25.64 -7.06
N ASN A 82 -9.49 -24.45 -7.23
CA ASN A 82 -8.80 -23.30 -7.83
C ASN A 82 -8.16 -22.38 -6.78
N GLU A 83 -8.26 -22.73 -5.49
CA GLU A 83 -7.59 -21.99 -4.43
C GLU A 83 -6.08 -22.22 -4.52
N ILE A 84 -5.34 -21.15 -4.83
CA ILE A 84 -3.88 -21.17 -4.91
C ILE A 84 -3.34 -20.54 -3.62
N PRO A 85 -2.47 -21.23 -2.85
CA PRO A 85 -1.87 -20.65 -1.67
C PRO A 85 -1.13 -19.35 -1.99
N SER A 86 -1.41 -18.28 -1.23
CA SER A 86 -0.72 -17.01 -1.40
C SER A 86 0.75 -17.10 -0.97
N MET A 87 1.06 -17.92 0.04
CA MET A 87 2.43 -18.33 0.38
C MET A 87 2.87 -19.39 -0.63
N ASN A 88 3.57 -18.96 -1.67
CA ASN A 88 4.09 -19.82 -2.74
C ASN A 88 5.59 -20.11 -2.54
N ASP A 89 6.15 -20.92 -3.43
CA ASP A 89 7.55 -21.35 -3.33
C ASP A 89 8.54 -20.18 -3.40
N ALA A 90 8.23 -19.14 -4.19
CA ALA A 90 9.07 -17.94 -4.29
C ALA A 90 9.13 -17.16 -2.96
N TRP A 91 7.98 -16.95 -2.31
CA TRP A 91 7.94 -16.35 -0.97
C TRP A 91 8.64 -17.22 0.07
N TYR A 92 8.44 -18.54 0.03
CA TYR A 92 9.09 -19.46 0.94
C TYR A 92 10.61 -19.45 0.77
N GLU A 93 11.10 -19.45 -0.47
CA GLU A 93 12.52 -19.36 -0.81
C GLU A 93 13.12 -18.04 -0.31
N ALA A 94 12.52 -16.90 -0.64
CA ALA A 94 13.03 -15.59 -0.24
C ALA A 94 13.17 -15.46 1.28
N LEU A 95 12.16 -15.90 2.03
CA LEU A 95 12.16 -15.84 3.49
C LEU A 95 13.10 -16.87 4.13
N THR A 96 13.21 -18.07 3.55
CA THR A 96 14.17 -19.08 4.02
C THR A 96 15.60 -18.60 3.80
N LYS A 97 15.89 -17.95 2.67
CA LYS A 97 17.22 -17.38 2.40
C LYS A 97 17.60 -16.30 3.41
N ILE A 98 16.65 -15.44 3.82
CA ILE A 98 16.89 -14.49 4.92
C ILE A 98 17.21 -15.25 6.22
N LYS A 99 16.40 -16.26 6.58
CA LYS A 99 16.63 -17.05 7.82
C LYS A 99 18.02 -17.66 7.89
N GLU A 100 18.51 -18.18 6.78
CA GLU A 100 19.78 -18.90 6.70
C GLU A 100 21.01 -17.98 6.69
N ASN A 101 20.85 -16.71 6.29
CA ASN A 101 21.97 -15.80 6.02
C ASN A 101 21.94 -14.49 6.83
N SER A 102 21.02 -14.34 7.78
CA SER A 102 20.91 -13.15 8.65
C SER A 102 21.13 -13.46 10.11
N SER A 103 21.47 -12.46 10.91
CA SER A 103 21.52 -12.57 12.38
C SER A 103 20.16 -12.91 12.97
N GLU A 104 20.12 -13.60 14.12
CA GLU A 104 18.86 -14.00 14.78
C GLU A 104 18.00 -12.81 15.21
N ASP A 105 18.63 -11.66 15.49
CA ASP A 105 17.98 -10.41 15.87
C ASP A 105 17.67 -9.51 14.67
N ALA A 106 17.92 -9.96 13.44
CA ALA A 106 17.61 -9.20 12.24
C ALA A 106 16.11 -8.88 12.14
N ILE A 107 15.81 -7.75 11.51
CA ILE A 107 14.45 -7.26 11.30
C ILE A 107 14.12 -7.31 9.80
N ILE A 108 12.85 -7.58 9.50
CA ILE A 108 12.31 -7.51 8.14
C ILE A 108 11.25 -6.40 8.11
N ASN A 109 11.51 -5.39 7.30
CA ASN A 109 10.61 -4.29 7.00
C ASN A 109 9.94 -4.50 5.64
N SER A 110 8.63 -4.30 5.57
CA SER A 110 7.84 -4.24 4.33
C SER A 110 6.45 -3.71 4.66
N TRP A 111 5.54 -3.70 3.68
CA TRP A 111 4.13 -3.49 3.96
C TRP A 111 3.54 -4.64 4.82
N TRP A 112 2.52 -4.33 5.60
CA TRP A 112 2.09 -5.17 6.74
C TRP A 112 1.46 -6.51 6.37
N ASP A 113 0.96 -6.65 5.14
CA ASP A 113 0.24 -7.82 4.65
C ASP A 113 1.00 -9.14 4.89
N PHE A 114 2.33 -9.10 4.80
CA PHE A 114 3.19 -10.30 4.89
C PHE A 114 3.96 -10.41 6.20
N GLY A 115 3.77 -9.50 7.16
CA GLY A 115 4.54 -9.50 8.42
C GLY A 115 4.42 -10.82 9.22
N HIS A 116 3.29 -11.53 9.12
CA HIS A 116 3.15 -12.86 9.73
C HIS A 116 3.94 -13.94 9.01
N TRP A 117 4.12 -13.83 7.69
CA TRP A 117 4.95 -14.75 6.91
C TRP A 117 6.41 -14.61 7.27
N PHE A 118 6.88 -13.38 7.42
CA PHE A 118 8.26 -13.08 7.81
C PHE A 118 8.58 -13.71 9.16
N LYS A 119 7.70 -13.53 10.16
CA LYS A 119 7.84 -14.20 11.46
C LYS A 119 7.82 -15.72 11.36
N ALA A 120 6.90 -16.28 10.58
CA ALA A 120 6.69 -17.73 10.54
C ALA A 120 7.79 -18.48 9.77
N ILE A 121 8.28 -17.92 8.67
CA ILE A 121 9.23 -18.58 7.76
C ILE A 121 10.65 -18.08 7.98
N ALA A 122 10.86 -16.75 7.94
CA ALA A 122 12.19 -16.17 8.14
C ALA A 122 12.65 -16.21 9.60
N ASP A 123 11.71 -16.33 10.56
CA ASP A 123 12.01 -16.34 12.00
C ASP A 123 12.79 -15.09 12.43
N ARG A 124 12.31 -13.92 11.97
CA ARG A 124 12.88 -12.59 12.21
C ARG A 124 11.85 -11.60 12.75
N GLY A 125 12.36 -10.55 13.40
CA GLY A 125 11.54 -9.45 13.88
C GLY A 125 10.86 -8.72 12.72
N VAL A 126 9.71 -8.08 12.99
CA VAL A 126 9.08 -7.16 12.04
C VAL A 126 8.58 -5.92 12.76
N THR A 127 8.53 -4.80 12.04
CA THR A 127 8.04 -3.51 12.55
C THR A 127 6.51 -3.40 12.51
N LEU A 128 5.87 -4.06 11.53
CA LEU A 128 4.43 -4.09 11.36
C LEU A 128 3.93 -5.43 10.77
N ASP A 129 2.77 -5.89 11.23
CA ASP A 129 2.04 -7.06 10.70
C ASP A 129 0.52 -6.85 10.79
N GLY A 130 -0.26 -7.84 10.37
CA GLY A 130 -1.73 -7.81 10.42
C GLY A 130 -2.34 -7.63 11.81
N GLY A 131 -1.59 -7.87 12.90
CA GLY A 131 -2.01 -7.62 14.27
C GLY A 131 -1.61 -6.23 14.81
N GLY A 132 -0.67 -5.54 14.15
CA GLY A 132 -0.09 -4.27 14.60
C GLY A 132 -0.72 -3.00 14.02
N GLN A 133 -1.83 -3.10 13.30
CA GLN A 133 -2.39 -2.02 12.46
C GLN A 133 -2.89 -0.77 13.21
N ASN A 134 -3.07 -0.83 14.53
CA ASN A 134 -3.57 0.29 15.34
C ASN A 134 -2.47 1.27 15.79
N GLN A 135 -1.30 1.22 15.18
CA GLN A 135 -0.10 1.95 15.60
C GLN A 135 0.48 2.75 14.41
N PRO A 136 1.27 3.83 14.65
CA PRO A 136 1.64 4.78 13.60
C PRO A 136 2.63 4.25 12.54
N GLN A 137 3.14 3.02 12.66
CA GLN A 137 4.12 2.46 11.73
C GLN A 137 3.64 2.43 10.28
N ALA A 138 2.33 2.32 10.03
CA ALA A 138 1.79 2.33 8.67
C ALA A 138 2.10 3.64 7.92
N HIS A 139 2.10 4.78 8.62
CA HIS A 139 2.52 6.06 8.06
C HIS A 139 3.99 6.00 7.64
N TRP A 140 4.86 5.55 8.54
CA TRP A 140 6.30 5.50 8.33
C TRP A 140 6.70 4.53 7.22
N LEU A 141 6.14 3.32 7.19
CA LEU A 141 6.37 2.36 6.10
C LEU A 141 5.82 2.89 4.76
N GLY A 142 4.69 3.59 4.77
CA GLY A 142 4.19 4.29 3.59
C GLY A 142 5.14 5.39 3.12
N ARG A 143 5.65 6.20 4.06
CA ARG A 143 6.53 7.34 3.78
C ARG A 143 7.90 6.90 3.28
N LEU A 144 8.46 5.85 3.89
CA LEU A 144 9.66 5.14 3.45
C LEU A 144 9.63 4.82 1.96
N MET A 145 8.50 4.26 1.50
CA MET A 145 8.29 3.88 0.11
C MET A 145 8.03 5.06 -0.81
N LEU A 146 7.37 6.11 -0.30
CA LEU A 146 6.90 7.25 -1.08
C LEU A 146 7.96 8.35 -1.28
N THR A 147 8.84 8.57 -0.30
CA THR A 147 9.88 9.61 -0.41
C THR A 147 10.81 9.32 -1.59
N SER A 148 11.41 10.37 -2.17
CA SER A 148 12.47 10.24 -3.17
C SER A 148 13.87 10.35 -2.57
N ASN A 149 13.97 10.67 -1.28
CA ASN A 149 15.20 10.80 -0.53
C ASN A 149 15.57 9.46 0.12
N GLU A 150 16.70 8.88 -0.28
CA GLU A 150 17.19 7.61 0.25
C GLU A 150 17.56 7.71 1.74
N ASP A 151 18.20 8.80 2.16
CA ASP A 151 18.60 9.02 3.56
C ASP A 151 17.38 9.12 4.48
N GLU A 152 16.31 9.77 4.00
CA GLU A 152 15.03 9.79 4.72
C GLU A 152 14.45 8.38 4.83
N SER A 153 14.48 7.61 3.74
CA SER A 153 13.98 6.24 3.72
C SER A 153 14.71 5.37 4.76
N VAL A 154 16.04 5.34 4.70
CA VAL A 154 16.87 4.54 5.62
C VAL A 154 16.75 5.03 7.05
N GLY A 155 16.67 6.34 7.27
CA GLY A 155 16.40 6.93 8.58
C GLY A 155 15.07 6.47 9.17
N ILE A 156 14.03 6.32 8.34
CA ILE A 156 12.74 5.77 8.76
C ILE A 156 12.89 4.31 9.18
N ILE A 157 13.59 3.48 8.40
CA ILE A 157 13.86 2.07 8.79
C ILE A 157 14.57 2.04 10.14
N ARG A 158 15.66 2.81 10.29
CA ARG A 158 16.43 2.92 11.55
C ARG A 158 15.52 3.26 12.73
N MET A 159 14.70 4.30 12.61
CA MET A 159 13.77 4.69 13.68
C MET A 159 12.79 3.56 14.03
N LEU A 160 12.23 2.89 13.02
CA LEU A 160 11.28 1.81 13.23
C LEU A 160 11.94 0.62 13.95
N ASP A 161 13.19 0.31 13.62
CA ASP A 161 13.96 -0.78 14.21
C ASP A 161 14.44 -0.46 15.62
N CYS A 162 14.81 0.80 15.88
CA CYS A 162 15.22 1.26 17.20
C CYS A 162 14.08 1.30 18.23
N GLY A 163 12.87 1.67 17.80
CA GLY A 163 11.81 1.97 18.77
C GLY A 163 10.39 1.93 18.25
N LYS A 164 10.14 1.59 16.98
CA LYS A 164 8.80 1.62 16.37
C LYS A 164 8.11 2.97 16.59
N HIS A 165 7.10 3.01 17.46
CA HIS A 165 6.34 4.23 17.77
C HIS A 165 6.91 5.03 18.94
N TYR A 166 7.92 4.52 19.65
CA TYR A 166 8.51 5.20 20.82
C TYR A 166 9.29 6.46 20.45
N GLY A 167 9.86 6.55 19.24
CA GLY A 167 10.49 7.79 18.76
C GLY A 167 9.50 8.95 18.72
N PHE A 168 8.32 8.70 18.14
CA PHE A 168 7.20 9.65 18.17
C PHE A 168 6.79 10.01 19.60
N MET A 169 6.53 9.01 20.44
CA MET A 169 6.12 9.26 21.83
C MET A 169 7.16 10.03 22.65
N ALA A 170 8.46 9.83 22.38
CA ALA A 170 9.53 10.52 23.12
C ALA A 170 9.48 12.04 22.90
N ILE A 171 9.14 12.47 21.69
CA ILE A 171 9.00 13.88 21.34
C ILE A 171 7.59 14.39 21.72
N ASP A 172 6.54 13.61 21.43
CA ASP A 172 5.15 14.04 21.65
C ASP A 172 4.82 14.30 23.12
N ASN A 173 5.38 13.49 24.03
CA ASN A 173 5.23 13.72 25.47
C ASN A 173 5.87 15.02 25.96
N LEU A 174 6.83 15.59 25.20
CA LEU A 174 7.52 16.84 25.53
C LEU A 174 6.85 18.05 24.87
N THR A 175 6.32 17.89 23.66
CA THR A 175 5.72 18.98 22.89
C THR A 175 4.21 19.13 23.15
N ASN A 176 3.53 18.02 23.44
CA ASN A 176 2.06 17.89 23.44
C ASN A 176 1.40 18.51 22.19
N ASN A 177 2.10 18.42 21.05
CA ASN A 177 1.69 19.01 19.78
C ASN A 177 2.17 18.11 18.63
N THR A 178 1.25 17.28 18.12
CA THR A 178 1.52 16.33 17.05
C THR A 178 2.14 16.96 15.79
N ILE A 179 1.73 18.17 15.39
CA ILE A 179 2.32 18.81 14.20
C ILE A 179 3.81 19.09 14.47
N LYS A 180 4.11 19.75 15.59
CA LYS A 180 5.49 20.04 15.98
C LYS A 180 6.31 18.76 16.16
N THR A 181 5.72 17.71 16.74
CA THR A 181 6.35 16.40 16.88
C THR A 181 6.75 15.83 15.52
N MET A 182 5.84 15.84 14.55
CA MET A 182 6.11 15.33 13.21
C MET A 182 7.16 16.18 12.49
N ASP A 183 7.10 17.52 12.60
CA ASP A 183 8.09 18.42 12.00
C ASP A 183 9.51 18.11 12.52
N ILE A 184 9.67 17.92 13.84
CA ILE A 184 10.96 17.55 14.45
C ILE A 184 11.41 16.17 13.97
N LEU A 185 10.50 15.18 13.90
CA LEU A 185 10.85 13.84 13.42
C LEU A 185 11.35 13.87 11.97
N TYR A 186 10.61 14.55 11.08
CA TYR A 186 10.99 14.69 9.67
C TYR A 186 12.32 15.43 9.49
N GLU A 187 12.64 16.38 10.39
CA GLU A 187 13.93 17.07 10.40
C GLU A 187 15.08 16.14 10.80
N ILE A 188 14.92 15.33 11.85
CA ILE A 188 16.03 14.53 12.40
C ILE A 188 16.24 13.19 11.70
N ILE A 189 15.18 12.57 11.18
CA ILE A 189 15.23 11.24 10.56
C ILE A 189 16.33 11.07 9.50
N PRO A 190 16.51 12.01 8.54
CA PRO A 190 17.53 11.84 7.50
C PRO A 190 18.95 12.19 7.97
N LEU A 191 19.14 12.67 9.20
CA LEU A 191 20.43 13.15 9.69
C LEU A 191 21.26 12.04 10.32
N ASP A 192 22.57 12.25 10.40
CA ASP A 192 23.40 11.44 11.27
C ASP A 192 23.09 11.74 12.76
N LYS A 193 23.54 10.87 13.65
CA LYS A 193 23.26 10.99 15.09
C LYS A 193 23.77 12.30 15.71
N SER A 194 24.92 12.82 15.27
CA SER A 194 25.51 14.06 15.80
C SER A 194 24.78 15.29 15.26
N GLU A 195 24.36 15.26 14.01
CA GLU A 195 23.55 16.30 13.39
C GLU A 195 22.14 16.34 13.98
N ALA A 196 21.51 15.19 14.21
CA ALA A 196 20.23 15.07 14.90
C ALA A 196 20.31 15.60 16.34
N GLU A 197 21.40 15.33 17.06
CA GLU A 197 21.65 15.89 18.40
C GLU A 197 21.67 17.43 18.37
N LYS A 198 22.39 18.03 17.42
CA LYS A 198 22.43 19.49 17.24
C LYS A 198 21.06 20.07 16.88
N ALA A 199 20.31 19.42 16.00
CA ALA A 199 18.97 19.84 15.64
C ALA A 199 18.03 19.83 16.87
N LEU A 200 18.07 18.76 17.68
CA LEU A 200 17.28 18.67 18.91
C LEU A 200 17.68 19.71 19.97
N LEU A 201 18.96 20.05 20.08
CA LEU A 201 19.43 21.15 20.93
C LEU A 201 18.85 22.50 20.48
N ASN A 202 18.77 22.75 19.17
CA ASN A 202 18.18 23.97 18.62
C ASN A 202 16.66 24.08 18.91
N HIS A 203 15.98 22.93 19.05
CA HIS A 203 14.58 22.88 19.52
C HIS A 203 14.42 23.09 21.03
N GLY A 204 15.52 23.24 21.77
CA GLY A 204 15.53 23.54 23.20
C GLY A 204 15.33 22.32 24.10
N PHE A 205 15.57 21.10 23.60
CA PHE A 205 15.54 19.91 24.43
C PHE A 205 16.80 19.81 25.31
N SER A 206 16.65 19.27 26.53
CA SER A 206 17.77 18.98 27.42
C SER A 206 18.51 17.71 26.99
N ASP A 207 19.79 17.59 27.33
CA ASP A 207 20.64 16.42 27.00
C ASP A 207 20.01 15.07 27.40
N GLU A 208 19.30 15.03 28.53
CA GLU A 208 18.56 13.84 29.00
C GLU A 208 17.43 13.46 28.03
N ASN A 209 16.63 14.45 27.60
CA ASN A 209 15.54 14.23 26.65
C ASN A 209 16.08 13.85 25.27
N ILE A 210 17.17 14.49 24.83
CA ILE A 210 17.82 14.20 23.55
C ILE A 210 18.34 12.75 23.55
N SER A 211 19.03 12.33 24.61
CA SER A 211 19.50 10.95 24.75
C SER A 211 18.35 9.94 24.66
N LYS A 212 17.18 10.26 25.24
CA LYS A 212 15.99 9.42 25.17
C LYS A 212 15.37 9.39 23.77
N ILE A 213 15.34 10.51 23.06
CA ILE A 213 14.83 10.59 21.68
C ILE A 213 15.76 9.79 20.76
N LEU A 214 17.07 10.07 20.78
CA LEU A 214 18.05 9.42 19.94
C LEU A 214 18.15 7.91 20.19
N LYS A 215 17.86 7.44 21.41
CA LYS A 215 17.74 6.00 21.69
C LYS A 215 16.69 5.31 20.81
N TYR A 216 15.60 5.99 20.46
CA TYR A 216 14.51 5.41 19.68
C TYR A 216 14.50 5.84 18.20
N THR A 217 15.37 6.76 17.80
CA THR A 217 15.43 7.26 16.41
C THR A 217 16.79 7.03 15.74
N HIS A 218 17.88 7.00 16.51
CA HIS A 218 19.28 6.92 16.05
C HIS A 218 20.11 5.95 16.91
N CYS A 219 19.53 4.80 17.27
CA CYS A 219 20.30 3.69 17.83
C CYS A 219 21.24 3.09 16.78
N ASP A 220 22.06 2.12 17.19
CA ASP A 220 22.76 1.23 16.28
C ASP A 220 21.81 0.04 16.01
N PRO A 221 21.06 0.03 14.88
CA PRO A 221 20.05 -0.99 14.62
C PRO A 221 20.70 -2.35 14.31
N PRO A 222 19.95 -3.47 14.47
CA PRO A 222 20.40 -4.77 13.99
C PRO A 222 20.48 -4.81 12.45
N GLU A 223 20.86 -5.96 11.90
CA GLU A 223 20.72 -6.22 10.46
C GLU A 223 19.25 -6.07 10.04
N ASP A 224 19.00 -5.39 8.92
CA ASP A 224 17.65 -5.22 8.38
C ASP A 224 17.55 -5.65 6.93
N TYR A 225 16.39 -6.21 6.60
CA TYR A 225 15.98 -6.52 5.24
C TYR A 225 14.68 -5.81 4.90
N PHE A 226 14.68 -5.06 3.80
CA PHE A 226 13.48 -4.50 3.22
C PHE A 226 12.96 -5.35 2.06
N ILE A 227 11.68 -5.70 2.05
CA ILE A 227 11.09 -6.49 0.95
C ILE A 227 10.16 -5.62 0.12
N THR A 228 10.34 -5.64 -1.21
CA THR A 228 9.41 -5.06 -2.19
C THR A 228 8.86 -6.14 -3.12
N SER A 229 7.54 -6.30 -3.18
CA SER A 229 6.86 -7.32 -3.98
C SER A 229 5.84 -6.74 -4.95
N ALA A 230 5.55 -7.47 -6.03
CA ALA A 230 4.67 -7.00 -7.10
C ALA A 230 3.23 -6.64 -6.64
N ASP A 231 2.70 -7.28 -5.59
CA ASP A 231 1.38 -6.94 -5.07
C ASP A 231 1.33 -5.51 -4.49
N MET A 232 2.47 -4.99 -4.04
CA MET A 232 2.57 -3.64 -3.48
C MET A 232 2.34 -2.56 -4.56
N VAL A 233 2.55 -2.88 -5.84
CA VAL A 233 2.20 -1.98 -6.97
C VAL A 233 0.69 -1.70 -6.96
N ASN A 234 -0.14 -2.75 -6.81
CA ASN A 234 -1.60 -2.60 -6.76
C ASN A 234 -2.08 -1.99 -5.44
N LYS A 235 -1.28 -2.10 -4.37
CA LYS A 235 -1.58 -1.52 -3.05
C LYS A 235 -1.02 -0.10 -2.88
N ALA A 236 -0.40 0.47 -3.92
CA ALA A 236 0.22 1.80 -3.87
C ALA A 236 -0.72 2.89 -3.38
N GLY A 237 -1.98 2.85 -3.82
CA GLY A 237 -2.99 3.77 -3.31
C GLY A 237 -3.10 3.76 -1.78
N VAL A 238 -3.02 2.58 -1.15
CA VAL A 238 -3.19 2.42 0.30
C VAL A 238 -1.94 2.84 1.05
N TRP A 239 -0.77 2.27 0.72
CA TRP A 239 0.44 2.63 1.45
C TRP A 239 0.89 4.06 1.16
N GLY A 240 0.65 4.55 -0.06
CA GLY A 240 0.88 5.94 -0.43
C GLY A 240 -0.07 6.89 0.28
N HIS A 241 -1.32 6.50 0.52
CA HIS A 241 -2.27 7.27 1.32
C HIS A 241 -1.79 7.47 2.76
N PHE A 242 -1.29 6.41 3.40
CA PHE A 242 -0.70 6.52 4.73
C PHE A 242 0.62 7.29 4.72
N GLY A 243 1.47 7.08 3.70
CA GLY A 243 2.78 7.74 3.59
C GLY A 243 2.70 9.24 3.27
N SER A 244 1.62 9.69 2.64
CA SER A 244 1.35 11.10 2.29
C SER A 244 0.46 11.84 3.29
N TRP A 245 0.23 11.27 4.48
CA TRP A 245 -0.63 11.86 5.50
C TRP A 245 -0.18 13.28 5.88
N ASP A 246 -1.03 14.28 5.62
CA ASP A 246 -0.77 15.66 6.02
C ASP A 246 -1.31 15.89 7.45
N PHE A 247 -0.41 15.91 8.43
CA PHE A 247 -0.77 16.10 9.84
C PHE A 247 -1.34 17.48 10.14
N ARG A 248 -0.98 18.50 9.36
CA ARG A 248 -1.52 19.85 9.50
C ARG A 248 -2.96 19.87 9.04
N ARG A 249 -3.27 19.28 7.88
CA ARG A 249 -4.64 19.04 7.43
C ARG A 249 -5.41 18.21 8.44
N ALA A 250 -4.90 17.06 8.87
CA ALA A 250 -5.58 16.24 9.87
C ALA A 250 -5.96 17.04 11.12
N SER A 251 -5.07 17.88 11.63
CA SER A 251 -5.33 18.77 12.77
C SER A 251 -6.39 19.83 12.47
N MET A 252 -6.37 20.45 11.27
CA MET A 252 -7.43 21.37 10.82
C MET A 252 -8.79 20.66 10.78
N TYR A 253 -8.86 19.48 10.15
CA TYR A 253 -10.07 18.67 10.04
C TYR A 253 -10.66 18.37 11.42
N GLN A 254 -9.85 17.83 12.33
CA GLN A 254 -10.28 17.50 13.69
C GLN A 254 -10.72 18.72 14.50
N SER A 255 -10.09 19.87 14.28
CA SER A 255 -10.39 21.10 15.02
C SER A 255 -11.78 21.66 14.68
N VAL A 256 -12.25 21.51 13.43
CA VAL A 256 -13.49 22.16 12.98
C VAL A 256 -14.59 21.24 12.45
N LYS A 257 -14.36 19.94 12.18
CA LYS A 257 -15.38 19.03 11.60
C LYS A 257 -16.66 18.94 12.42
N LYS A 258 -16.56 18.99 13.75
CA LYS A 258 -17.71 18.95 14.67
C LYS A 258 -18.35 20.32 14.92
N ILE A 259 -17.72 21.41 14.48
CA ILE A 259 -18.23 22.77 14.61
C ILE A 259 -19.13 23.06 13.43
N LYS A 260 -20.39 23.44 13.70
CA LYS A 260 -21.39 23.77 12.67
C LYS A 260 -21.57 25.26 12.42
N ASN A 261 -21.11 26.10 13.35
CA ASN A 261 -21.11 27.55 13.17
C ASN A 261 -19.90 27.95 12.33
N VAL A 262 -20.15 28.49 11.14
CA VAL A 262 -19.12 28.88 10.15
C VAL A 262 -18.14 29.88 10.76
N SER A 263 -18.63 31.02 11.28
CA SER A 263 -17.77 32.07 11.84
C SER A 263 -16.84 31.55 12.94
N LYS A 264 -17.35 30.68 13.82
CA LYS A 264 -16.53 30.06 14.87
C LYS A 264 -15.49 29.09 14.29
N GLY A 265 -15.86 28.30 13.28
CA GLY A 265 -14.93 27.38 12.61
C GLY A 265 -13.82 28.12 11.88
N THR A 266 -14.16 29.13 11.09
CA THR A 266 -13.23 30.00 10.38
C THR A 266 -12.27 30.69 11.36
N GLN A 267 -12.78 31.24 12.48
CA GLN A 267 -11.93 31.86 13.50
C GLN A 267 -10.92 30.88 14.11
N ILE A 268 -11.31 29.63 14.40
CA ILE A 268 -10.38 28.59 14.89
C ILE A 268 -9.27 28.33 13.87
N LEU A 269 -9.62 28.27 12.57
CA LEU A 269 -8.65 28.05 11.50
C LEU A 269 -7.67 29.22 11.37
N MET A 270 -8.16 30.46 11.47
CA MET A 270 -7.32 31.66 11.45
C MET A 270 -6.38 31.69 12.66
N ASP A 271 -6.91 31.54 13.87
CA ASP A 271 -6.15 31.70 15.12
C ASP A 271 -5.11 30.59 15.31
N LYS A 272 -5.48 29.34 15.02
CA LYS A 272 -4.62 28.16 15.29
C LYS A 272 -3.65 27.85 14.15
N PHE A 273 -4.03 28.14 12.90
CA PHE A 273 -3.25 27.77 11.72
C PHE A 273 -2.78 28.98 10.92
N ASN A 274 -2.93 30.20 11.44
CA ASN A 274 -2.47 31.44 10.81
C ASN A 274 -2.93 31.58 9.34
N LEU A 275 -4.19 31.23 9.09
CA LEU A 275 -4.81 31.30 7.78
C LEU A 275 -5.46 32.67 7.56
N SER A 276 -5.46 33.16 6.32
CA SER A 276 -6.31 34.29 5.94
C SER A 276 -7.79 33.93 6.07
N GLU A 277 -8.64 34.93 6.26
CA GLU A 277 -10.09 34.72 6.37
C GLU A 277 -10.66 33.98 5.15
N GLU A 278 -10.25 34.37 3.94
CA GLU A 278 -10.65 33.72 2.69
C GLU A 278 -10.24 32.23 2.65
N ASN A 279 -8.98 31.93 2.97
CA ASN A 279 -8.50 30.53 2.97
C ASN A 279 -9.18 29.71 4.07
N ALA A 280 -9.39 30.31 5.24
CA ALA A 280 -10.06 29.65 6.36
C ALA A 280 -11.53 29.34 6.04
N ASP A 281 -12.24 30.23 5.37
CA ASP A 281 -13.63 30.01 4.94
C ASP A 281 -13.71 28.87 3.91
N ASN A 282 -12.88 28.91 2.86
CA ASN A 282 -12.80 27.85 1.85
C ASN A 282 -12.47 26.48 2.47
N ILE A 283 -11.42 26.41 3.29
CA ILE A 283 -11.01 25.18 3.99
C ILE A 283 -12.11 24.68 4.93
N TYR A 284 -12.82 25.58 5.63
CA TYR A 284 -13.92 25.16 6.49
C TYR A 284 -15.02 24.46 5.69
N TYR A 285 -15.44 25.02 4.55
CA TYR A 285 -16.45 24.39 3.69
C TYR A 285 -16.00 23.05 3.11
N GLU A 286 -14.74 22.95 2.67
CA GLU A 286 -14.15 21.68 2.24
C GLU A 286 -14.19 20.63 3.35
N ILE A 287 -13.74 20.97 4.58
CA ILE A 287 -13.76 20.05 5.72
C ILE A 287 -15.18 19.58 6.03
N GLN A 288 -16.19 20.44 5.92
CA GLN A 288 -17.58 20.03 6.19
C GLN A 288 -18.10 19.04 5.14
N THR A 289 -17.72 19.21 3.87
CA THR A 289 -18.29 18.49 2.72
C THR A 289 -17.51 17.25 2.30
N ILE A 290 -16.19 17.25 2.48
CA ILE A 290 -15.28 16.19 2.05
C ILE A 290 -15.03 15.21 3.20
N ASP A 291 -14.89 13.93 2.84
CA ASP A 291 -14.52 12.87 3.76
C ASP A 291 -13.06 13.03 4.23
N ALA A 292 -12.76 12.66 5.48
CA ALA A 292 -11.44 12.83 6.07
C ALA A 292 -10.36 12.14 5.22
N ASP A 293 -10.63 10.93 4.75
CA ASP A 293 -9.68 10.08 4.03
C ASP A 293 -9.36 10.62 2.62
N LYS A 294 -10.12 11.59 2.11
CA LYS A 294 -9.82 12.24 0.82
C LYS A 294 -9.22 13.62 0.99
N TRP A 295 -9.50 14.27 2.11
CA TRP A 295 -9.06 15.63 2.36
C TRP A 295 -7.67 15.67 2.99
N VAL A 296 -7.39 14.74 3.90
CA VAL A 296 -6.14 14.67 4.67
C VAL A 296 -4.98 14.16 3.82
N SER A 297 -5.21 13.17 2.96
CA SER A 297 -4.18 12.63 2.05
C SER A 297 -4.78 12.06 0.77
N GLY A 298 -3.95 12.02 -0.27
CA GLY A 298 -4.29 11.43 -1.56
C GLY A 298 -4.24 9.91 -1.54
N TRP A 299 -4.50 9.29 -2.70
CA TRP A 299 -4.39 7.85 -2.92
C TRP A 299 -3.47 7.58 -4.12
N PRO A 300 -2.19 7.98 -4.06
CA PRO A 300 -1.30 7.90 -5.21
C PRO A 300 -1.07 6.44 -5.60
N GLY A 301 -1.25 6.11 -6.88
CA GLY A 301 -1.15 4.74 -7.36
C GLY A 301 -0.52 4.63 -8.75
N TYR A 302 -0.07 3.43 -9.09
CA TYR A 302 0.30 3.09 -10.47
C TYR A 302 -0.98 2.94 -11.27
N ALA A 303 -1.14 3.80 -12.26
CA ALA A 303 -2.38 3.93 -13.02
C ALA A 303 -2.50 2.86 -14.12
N THR A 304 -1.36 2.28 -14.55
CA THR A 304 -1.30 1.22 -15.55
C THR A 304 -0.33 0.13 -15.12
N GLY A 305 -0.40 -1.04 -15.76
CA GLY A 305 0.69 -2.02 -15.72
C GLY A 305 1.83 -1.63 -16.64
N LEU A 306 2.92 -2.40 -16.60
CA LEU A 306 4.04 -2.25 -17.53
C LEU A 306 3.57 -2.45 -18.97
N SER A 307 3.95 -1.52 -19.85
CA SER A 307 3.70 -1.60 -21.28
C SER A 307 5.00 -1.51 -22.06
N VAL A 308 5.13 -2.31 -23.12
CA VAL A 308 6.33 -2.31 -23.97
C VAL A 308 6.30 -1.10 -24.90
N CYS A 309 7.39 -0.34 -24.93
CA CYS A 309 7.57 0.77 -25.86
C CYS A 309 8.15 0.27 -27.19
N LYS A 310 7.65 0.80 -28.30
CA LYS A 310 8.07 0.46 -29.66
C LYS A 310 8.97 1.54 -30.23
N LYS A 311 10.10 1.15 -30.81
CA LYS A 311 10.98 2.09 -31.52
C LYS A 311 10.28 2.59 -32.80
N ILE A 312 10.11 3.91 -32.94
CA ILE A 312 9.59 4.53 -34.17
C ILE A 312 10.76 4.85 -35.11
N ASP A 313 11.80 5.46 -34.56
CA ASP A 313 13.02 5.86 -35.26
C ASP A 313 14.25 5.72 -34.33
N ASN A 314 15.42 6.22 -34.74
CA ASN A 314 16.64 6.06 -33.94
C ASN A 314 16.62 6.79 -32.60
N GLU A 315 15.82 7.85 -32.46
CA GLU A 315 15.80 8.72 -31.29
C GLU A 315 14.46 8.68 -30.54
N THR A 316 13.41 8.11 -31.12
CA THR A 316 12.06 8.18 -30.58
C THR A 316 11.45 6.79 -30.38
N ILE A 317 10.90 6.58 -29.19
CA ILE A 317 10.09 5.41 -28.84
C ILE A 317 8.64 5.83 -28.58
N GLN A 318 7.72 4.90 -28.82
CA GLN A 318 6.29 5.05 -28.59
C GLN A 318 5.84 4.11 -27.49
N CYS A 319 5.27 4.66 -26.42
CA CYS A 319 4.75 3.91 -25.30
C CYS A 319 3.22 4.03 -25.26
N ASP A 320 2.54 2.91 -25.48
CA ASP A 320 1.07 2.82 -25.55
C ASP A 320 0.53 2.27 -24.23
N HIS A 321 -0.40 3.00 -23.59
CA HIS A 321 -0.98 2.64 -22.30
C HIS A 321 -2.50 2.54 -22.39
N ILE A 322 -3.07 1.50 -21.79
CA ILE A 322 -4.53 1.33 -21.69
C ILE A 322 -4.97 1.85 -20.33
N PHE A 323 -5.81 2.88 -20.35
CA PHE A 323 -6.35 3.53 -19.15
C PHE A 323 -7.75 3.00 -18.80
N SER A 324 -8.20 3.26 -17.58
CA SER A 324 -9.54 2.91 -17.11
C SER A 324 -10.62 3.34 -18.11
N GLY A 325 -11.47 2.41 -18.55
CA GLY A 325 -12.43 2.63 -19.64
C GLY A 325 -11.94 2.26 -21.04
N ASN A 326 -10.80 1.56 -21.15
CA ASN A 326 -10.22 1.08 -22.41
C ASN A 326 -9.75 2.22 -23.35
N GLN A 327 -9.45 3.39 -22.77
CA GLN A 327 -8.91 4.53 -23.50
C GLN A 327 -7.41 4.33 -23.71
N LEU A 328 -6.95 4.47 -24.97
CA LEU A 328 -5.54 4.39 -25.32
C LEU A 328 -4.89 5.76 -25.11
N ILE A 329 -3.81 5.79 -24.34
CA ILE A 329 -2.94 6.94 -24.13
C ILE A 329 -1.58 6.62 -24.76
N ARG A 330 -1.06 7.51 -25.61
CA ARG A 330 0.20 7.31 -26.33
C ARG A 330 1.20 8.40 -26.01
N PHE A 331 2.38 8.00 -25.55
CA PHE A 331 3.51 8.89 -25.37
C PHE A 331 4.58 8.60 -26.42
N ASN A 332 5.06 9.66 -27.07
CA ASN A 332 6.30 9.63 -27.85
C ASN A 332 7.42 10.18 -26.95
N ILE A 333 8.48 9.40 -26.76
CA ILE A 333 9.61 9.77 -25.92
C ILE A 333 10.85 9.88 -26.78
N ASN A 334 11.48 11.05 -26.80
CA ASN A 334 12.77 11.25 -27.44
C ASN A 334 13.89 10.86 -26.47
N LEU A 335 14.67 9.83 -26.81
CA LEU A 335 15.73 9.23 -26.01
C LEU A 335 16.98 10.12 -25.85
N THR A 336 17.17 11.13 -26.70
CA THR A 336 18.31 12.06 -26.58
C THR A 336 18.02 13.18 -25.59
N THR A 337 16.81 13.74 -25.64
CA THR A 337 16.38 14.87 -24.81
C THR A 337 15.58 14.44 -23.58
N MET A 338 15.18 13.17 -23.54
CA MET A 338 14.23 12.60 -22.59
C MET A 338 12.95 13.45 -22.50
N ASN A 339 12.44 13.87 -23.65
CA ASN A 339 11.17 14.58 -23.75
C ASN A 339 10.02 13.58 -24.01
N ALA A 340 9.00 13.57 -23.16
CA ALA A 340 7.77 12.81 -23.32
C ALA A 340 6.63 13.72 -23.80
N GLU A 341 6.00 13.35 -24.92
CA GLU A 341 4.94 14.10 -25.57
C GLU A 341 3.74 13.20 -25.86
N MET A 342 2.55 13.69 -25.54
CA MET A 342 1.27 13.07 -25.85
C MET A 342 0.56 13.92 -26.90
N PRO A 343 0.65 13.56 -28.19
CA PRO A 343 -0.05 14.27 -29.24
C PRO A 343 -1.57 14.09 -29.11
N THR A 344 -2.31 15.19 -29.10
CA THR A 344 -3.78 15.24 -29.06
C THR A 344 -4.32 16.05 -30.23
N GLN A 345 -5.65 16.09 -30.42
CA GLN A 345 -6.28 16.90 -31.47
C GLN A 345 -6.07 18.41 -31.26
N ASP A 346 -5.93 18.83 -30.00
CA ASP A 346 -5.86 20.25 -29.60
C ASP A 346 -4.43 20.73 -29.33
N GLY A 347 -3.42 19.87 -29.56
CA GLY A 347 -2.01 20.19 -29.32
C GLY A 347 -1.24 19.06 -28.66
N ILE A 348 -0.10 19.41 -28.06
CA ILE A 348 0.78 18.46 -27.36
C ILE A 348 0.56 18.62 -25.87
N LEU A 349 0.26 17.52 -25.20
CA LEU A 349 0.24 17.42 -23.75
C LEU A 349 1.50 16.68 -23.26
N HIS A 350 1.84 16.87 -22.00
CA HIS A 350 2.98 16.23 -21.36
C HIS A 350 2.53 15.41 -20.14
N PRO A 351 3.30 14.41 -19.68
CA PRO A 351 3.10 13.90 -18.33
C PRO A 351 3.51 14.97 -17.30
N SER A 352 3.12 14.82 -16.03
CA SER A 352 3.63 15.67 -14.93
C SER A 352 5.15 15.57 -14.80
N SER A 353 5.69 14.36 -15.03
CA SER A 353 7.14 14.14 -15.16
C SER A 353 7.43 12.87 -15.97
N ILE A 354 8.66 12.78 -16.49
CA ILE A 354 9.26 11.53 -16.96
C ILE A 354 10.41 11.14 -16.03
N VAL A 355 10.46 9.87 -15.67
CA VAL A 355 11.50 9.27 -14.83
C VAL A 355 12.26 8.26 -15.67
N TYR A 356 13.59 8.32 -15.64
CA TYR A 356 14.46 7.48 -16.47
C TYR A 356 15.84 7.30 -15.83
N PRO A 357 16.55 6.20 -16.12
CA PRO A 357 17.91 5.99 -15.66
C PRO A 357 18.92 6.71 -16.56
N THR A 358 20.03 7.16 -15.96
CA THR A 358 21.24 7.67 -16.60
C THR A 358 22.46 6.97 -15.99
N GLU A 359 23.68 7.32 -16.41
CA GLU A 359 24.90 6.82 -15.77
C GLU A 359 24.99 7.20 -14.28
N ASP A 360 24.47 8.36 -13.88
CA ASP A 360 24.57 8.90 -12.52
C ASP A 360 23.41 8.47 -11.59
N GLY A 361 22.40 7.77 -12.09
CA GLY A 361 21.26 7.27 -11.30
C GLY A 361 19.91 7.46 -11.96
N ILE A 362 18.85 7.53 -11.15
CA ILE A 362 17.47 7.74 -11.62
C ILE A 362 17.13 9.23 -11.58
N HIS A 363 16.74 9.80 -12.73
CA HIS A 363 16.40 11.21 -12.88
C HIS A 363 14.92 11.41 -13.19
N GLU A 364 14.38 12.52 -12.70
CA GLU A 364 13.02 12.98 -12.99
C GLU A 364 13.05 14.34 -13.66
N LYS A 365 12.43 14.41 -14.84
CA LYS A 365 12.23 15.65 -15.58
C LYS A 365 10.77 16.04 -15.52
N LYS A 366 10.48 17.17 -14.86
CA LYS A 366 9.13 17.69 -14.64
C LYS A 366 8.69 18.60 -15.78
N TYR A 367 7.39 18.59 -16.06
CA TYR A 367 6.74 19.51 -17.00
C TYR A 367 5.82 20.45 -16.23
N ILE A 368 5.89 21.74 -16.52
CA ILE A 368 5.12 22.78 -15.83
C ILE A 368 3.81 23.09 -16.57
N ASP A 369 3.86 23.12 -17.90
CA ASP A 369 2.74 23.52 -18.75
C ASP A 369 2.11 22.31 -19.48
N ASN A 370 0.79 22.35 -19.69
CA ASN A 370 0.03 21.35 -20.44
C ASN A 370 0.24 19.91 -19.96
N ALA A 371 0.48 19.73 -18.66
CA ALA A 371 0.74 18.42 -18.06
C ALA A 371 -0.57 17.73 -17.65
N ILE A 372 -0.70 16.45 -18.02
CA ILE A 372 -1.72 15.56 -17.44
C ILE A 372 -1.30 15.16 -16.01
N PRO A 373 -2.25 14.81 -15.12
CA PRO A 373 -1.96 14.51 -13.71
C PRO A 373 -1.36 13.11 -13.50
N TYR A 374 -0.48 12.67 -14.40
CA TYR A 374 0.24 11.40 -14.33
C TYR A 374 1.68 11.60 -14.76
N SER A 375 2.59 10.91 -14.09
CA SER A 375 3.99 10.77 -14.50
C SER A 375 4.20 9.46 -15.23
N ILE A 376 5.28 9.38 -16.02
CA ILE A 376 5.69 8.17 -16.74
C ILE A 376 7.09 7.76 -16.29
N ALA A 377 7.27 6.49 -15.94
CA ALA A 377 8.60 5.91 -15.75
C ALA A 377 8.99 5.09 -16.97
N LEU A 378 10.24 5.24 -17.41
CA LEU A 378 10.83 4.54 -18.53
C LEU A 378 11.86 3.53 -18.02
N ILE A 379 11.54 2.24 -18.13
CA ILE A 379 12.25 1.14 -17.51
C ILE A 379 13.00 0.35 -18.60
N PRO A 380 14.34 0.25 -18.54
CA PRO A 380 15.10 -0.53 -19.51
C PRO A 380 14.75 -2.02 -19.46
N GLU A 381 14.64 -2.65 -20.62
CA GLU A 381 14.48 -4.10 -20.77
C GLU A 381 15.29 -4.58 -21.98
N GLY A 382 16.53 -5.02 -21.74
CA GLY A 382 17.49 -5.34 -22.80
C GLY A 382 17.73 -4.13 -23.71
N ASP A 383 17.52 -4.31 -25.02
CA ASP A 383 17.64 -3.24 -26.03
C ASP A 383 16.35 -2.40 -26.18
N SER A 384 15.36 -2.63 -25.33
CA SER A 384 14.05 -1.98 -25.40
C SER A 384 13.71 -1.28 -24.09
N PHE A 385 12.56 -0.62 -24.06
CA PHE A 385 12.03 -0.01 -22.84
C PHE A 385 10.61 -0.49 -22.60
N LYS A 386 10.29 -0.71 -21.33
CA LYS A 386 8.93 -0.70 -20.81
C LYS A 386 8.62 0.65 -20.20
N SER A 387 7.35 0.97 -20.08
CA SER A 387 6.91 2.15 -19.34
C SER A 387 5.73 1.83 -18.45
N ILE A 388 5.49 2.70 -17.48
CA ILE A 388 4.34 2.64 -16.57
C ILE A 388 3.89 4.06 -16.23
N LEU A 389 2.56 4.27 -16.15
CA LEU A 389 1.97 5.53 -15.72
C LEU A 389 1.62 5.47 -14.24
N MET A 390 1.85 6.56 -13.52
CA MET A 390 1.64 6.63 -12.08
C MET A 390 1.26 8.04 -11.62
N ALA A 391 0.72 8.14 -10.41
CA ALA A 391 0.55 9.41 -9.73
C ALA A 391 1.91 10.13 -9.58
N PRO A 392 1.99 11.47 -9.72
CA PRO A 392 3.27 12.19 -9.66
C PRO A 392 4.10 11.96 -8.40
N GLU A 393 3.45 11.70 -7.26
CA GLU A 393 4.10 11.40 -5.99
C GLU A 393 4.92 10.11 -6.02
N LEU A 394 4.62 9.19 -6.95
CA LEU A 394 5.32 7.91 -7.09
C LEU A 394 6.51 7.99 -8.06
N ALA A 395 6.62 9.05 -8.86
CA ALA A 395 7.56 9.16 -9.97
C ALA A 395 8.99 8.80 -9.55
N SER A 396 9.53 9.52 -8.56
CA SER A 396 10.88 9.28 -8.01
C SER A 396 10.86 8.58 -6.66
N SER A 397 9.76 7.92 -6.30
CA SER A 397 9.62 7.29 -4.99
C SER A 397 10.62 6.14 -4.81
N MET A 398 11.02 5.87 -3.57
CA MET A 398 11.91 4.76 -3.24
C MET A 398 11.34 3.42 -3.69
N PHE A 399 10.02 3.20 -3.58
CA PHE A 399 9.41 1.99 -4.12
C PHE A 399 9.60 1.89 -5.64
N THR A 400 9.43 2.98 -6.40
CA THR A 400 9.71 2.97 -7.84
C THR A 400 11.17 2.66 -8.14
N LYS A 401 12.11 3.26 -7.41
CA LYS A 401 13.56 3.01 -7.57
C LYS A 401 13.94 1.57 -7.23
N LEU A 402 13.42 1.02 -6.14
CA LEU A 402 13.72 -0.34 -5.70
C LEU A 402 13.06 -1.37 -6.62
N PHE A 403 11.76 -1.25 -6.87
CA PHE A 403 11.00 -2.30 -7.56
C PHE A 403 11.17 -2.27 -9.08
N PHE A 404 11.11 -1.09 -9.72
CA PHE A 404 11.16 -0.99 -11.18
C PHE A 404 12.55 -0.72 -11.73
N TYR A 405 13.43 -0.08 -10.95
CA TYR A 405 14.82 0.20 -11.35
C TYR A 405 15.84 -0.64 -10.59
N GLN A 406 15.40 -1.67 -9.85
CA GLN A 406 16.27 -2.63 -9.16
C GLN A 406 17.32 -1.94 -8.26
N GLY A 407 16.94 -0.84 -7.62
CA GLY A 407 17.80 -0.08 -6.71
C GLY A 407 18.99 0.60 -7.40
N TYR A 408 18.94 0.79 -8.72
CA TYR A 408 20.02 1.44 -9.47
C TYR A 408 20.32 2.85 -8.93
N GLY A 409 21.59 3.11 -8.61
CA GLY A 409 22.07 4.37 -8.03
C GLY A 409 21.82 4.56 -6.53
N LEU A 410 21.24 3.56 -5.85
CA LEU A 410 21.05 3.58 -4.40
C LEU A 410 22.31 3.08 -3.67
N LYS A 411 22.55 3.60 -2.46
CA LYS A 411 23.74 3.31 -1.65
C LYS A 411 23.46 2.44 -0.43
N HIS A 412 22.23 2.48 0.07
CA HIS A 412 21.83 1.86 1.33
C HIS A 412 20.98 0.61 1.12
N PHE A 413 20.44 0.39 -0.09
CA PHE A 413 19.63 -0.79 -0.42
C PHE A 413 20.42 -1.71 -1.33
N GLU A 414 20.98 -2.77 -0.75
CA GLU A 414 21.77 -3.76 -1.47
C GLU A 414 20.87 -4.92 -1.89
N LEU A 415 20.86 -5.30 -3.17
CA LEU A 415 20.06 -6.42 -3.63
C LEU A 415 20.61 -7.72 -3.02
N PHE A 416 19.85 -8.32 -2.11
CA PHE A 416 20.20 -9.57 -1.43
C PHE A 416 19.65 -10.80 -2.13
N HIS A 417 18.41 -10.70 -2.62
CA HIS A 417 17.76 -11.77 -3.38
C HIS A 417 16.69 -11.21 -4.30
N HIS A 418 16.53 -11.85 -5.46
CA HIS A 418 15.42 -11.64 -6.37
C HIS A 418 14.85 -13.01 -6.73
N VAL A 419 13.52 -13.12 -6.69
CA VAL A 419 12.81 -14.31 -7.14
C VAL A 419 11.51 -13.90 -7.82
N THR A 420 11.19 -14.57 -8.92
CA THR A 420 9.94 -14.40 -9.66
C THR A 420 9.05 -15.60 -9.40
N ASP A 421 7.79 -15.37 -9.01
CA ASP A 421 6.86 -16.45 -8.77
C ASP A 421 6.29 -17.07 -10.05
N VAL A 422 5.49 -18.13 -9.90
CA VAL A 422 4.86 -18.86 -11.02
C VAL A 422 3.89 -18.02 -11.87
N THR A 423 3.46 -16.86 -11.37
CA THR A 423 2.60 -15.91 -12.08
C THR A 423 3.40 -14.83 -12.82
N GLY A 424 4.72 -14.80 -12.65
CA GLY A 424 5.59 -13.75 -13.16
C GLY A 424 5.71 -12.54 -12.22
N ALA A 425 5.27 -12.65 -10.96
CA ALA A 425 5.36 -11.57 -9.98
C ALA A 425 6.71 -11.59 -9.27
N ASP A 426 7.41 -10.45 -9.30
CA ASP A 426 8.72 -10.31 -8.67
C ASP A 426 8.64 -10.02 -7.17
N ILE A 427 9.60 -10.58 -6.44
CA ILE A 427 9.88 -10.29 -5.03
C ILE A 427 11.37 -9.94 -4.95
N TYR A 428 11.67 -8.74 -4.48
CA TYR A 428 13.04 -8.28 -4.21
C TYR A 428 13.24 -8.16 -2.70
N VAL A 429 14.37 -8.69 -2.24
CA VAL A 429 14.85 -8.56 -0.87
C VAL A 429 16.08 -7.67 -0.90
N TRP A 430 16.03 -6.58 -0.15
CA TRP A 430 17.09 -5.59 -0.01
C TRP A 430 17.71 -5.72 1.37
N LYS A 431 19.02 -5.91 1.45
CA LYS A 431 19.76 -5.78 2.71
C LYS A 431 20.09 -4.31 2.93
N ILE A 432 19.85 -3.81 4.14
CA ILE A 432 20.13 -2.41 4.47
C ILE A 432 21.59 -2.23 4.87
N ASN A 433 22.30 -1.39 4.12
CA ASN A 433 23.64 -0.91 4.45
C ASN A 433 23.52 0.42 5.19
N TRP A 434 23.69 0.37 6.52
CA TRP A 434 23.55 1.56 7.38
C TRP A 434 24.62 2.64 7.16
N GLU A 435 25.78 2.29 6.58
CA GLU A 435 26.89 3.23 6.35
C GLU A 435 26.80 3.95 5.00
N GLY A 436 26.06 3.41 4.03
CA GLY A 436 25.89 4.02 2.70
C GLY A 436 27.15 4.06 1.84
N LYS A 437 28.14 3.20 2.14
CA LYS A 437 29.28 2.99 1.26
C LYS A 437 28.80 2.10 0.12
N GLY A 438 28.63 2.68 -1.07
CA GLY A 438 28.12 1.96 -2.24
C GLY A 438 28.89 0.68 -2.53
N ILE A 439 28.20 -0.29 -3.15
CA ILE A 439 28.76 -1.57 -3.57
C ILE A 439 29.88 -1.32 -4.59
N ASP A 440 31.05 -1.92 -4.38
CA ASP A 440 32.10 -2.00 -5.40
C ASP A 440 31.54 -2.80 -6.58
N GLU A 441 31.47 -2.22 -7.79
CA GLU A 441 30.78 -2.79 -8.96
C GLU A 441 31.28 -4.19 -9.38
N THR A 442 32.37 -4.65 -8.77
CA THR A 442 32.93 -5.99 -8.92
C THR A 442 32.14 -7.11 -8.23
N GLU A 443 31.25 -6.83 -7.26
CA GLU A 443 30.46 -7.85 -6.56
C GLU A 443 29.09 -8.18 -7.20
N LYS A 444 28.67 -7.44 -8.24
CA LYS A 444 27.39 -7.69 -8.96
C LYS A 444 27.42 -8.84 -9.97
N ALA A 445 28.55 -9.56 -10.09
CA ALA A 445 28.81 -10.51 -11.17
C ALA A 445 28.84 -12.00 -10.77
N GLU A 446 28.29 -12.38 -9.61
CA GLU A 446 28.14 -13.79 -9.20
C GLU A 446 26.69 -14.26 -9.10
#